data_AF-X1RVR5-F1
#
_entry.id   AF-X1RVR5-F1
#
_cell.length_a   1.000
_cell.length_b   1.000
_cell.length_c   1.000
_cell.angle_alpha   90.00
_cell.angle_beta   90.00
_cell.angle_gamma   90.00
#
_symmetry.space_group_name_H-M   'P 1'
#
loop_
_entity.id
_entity.type
_entity.pdbx_description
1 polymer ?
#
loop_
_entity_poly.entity_id
_entity_poly.type
_entity_poly.pdbx_seq_one_letter_code
_entity_poly.pdbx_strand_id
1 'polypeptide(L)' 'MCEGMLMIFVTVGTHTQSFNRLLKEIDRLAASKKLRGKIVAQIGHSSYEPKNIEWFRFTTFEKLNKFYKNT' A
#
# COMPACT_ATOMS: atom_id res chain seq x y z
N MET A 1 -3.43 6.89 26.36
CA MET A 1 -3.06 7.76 25.23
C MET A 1 -3.37 7.00 23.97
N CYS A 2 -4.42 7.37 23.24
CA CYS A 2 -4.69 6.77 21.94
C CYS A 2 -3.87 7.55 20.91
N GLU A 3 -2.61 7.14 20.73
CA GLU A 3 -1.80 7.62 19.61
C GLU A 3 -2.49 7.11 18.34
N GLY A 4 -3.14 8.02 17.61
CA GLY A 4 -3.74 7.70 16.32
C GLY A 4 -2.66 7.10 15.42
N MET A 5 -2.80 5.81 15.12
CA MET A 5 -1.83 5.06 14.33
C MET A 5 -1.73 5.68 12.94
N LEU A 6 -0.64 6.43 12.70
CA LEU A 6 -0.41 7.13 11.45
C LEU A 6 -0.40 6.09 10.32
N MET A 7 -1.30 6.24 9.34
CA MET A 7 -1.43 5.31 8.22
C MET A 7 -1.26 6.05 6.90
N ILE A 8 -0.36 5.56 6.05
CA ILE A 8 -0.12 6.06 4.70
C ILE A 8 -0.78 5.09 3.73
N PHE A 9 -1.83 5.55 3.06
CA PHE A 9 -2.52 4.78 2.04
C PHE A 9 -2.11 5.25 0.64
N VAL A 10 -1.57 4.34 -0.16
CA VAL A 10 -1.05 4.63 -1.50
C VAL A 10 -1.97 3.98 -2.52
N THR A 11 -2.56 4.76 -3.41
CA THR A 11 -3.36 4.26 -4.53
C THR A 11 -2.73 4.62 -5.88
N VAL A 12 -2.94 3.80 -6.89
CA VAL A 12 -2.45 4.00 -8.25
C VAL A 12 -3.61 4.02 -9.24
N GLY A 13 -3.46 4.82 -10.30
CA GLY A 13 -4.43 4.86 -11.39
C GLY A 13 -4.49 3.56 -12.19
N THR A 14 -5.57 3.40 -12.96
CA THR A 14 -5.81 2.23 -13.84
C THR A 14 -5.03 2.27 -15.15
N HIS A 15 -4.23 3.32 -15.40
CA HIS A 15 -3.42 3.41 -16.60
C HIS A 15 -2.41 2.25 -16.65
N THR A 16 -2.25 1.68 -17.85
CA THR A 16 -1.46 0.46 -18.12
C THR A 16 0.04 0.58 -17.81
N GLN A 17 0.54 1.76 -17.48
CA GLN A 17 1.93 1.95 -17.11
C GLN A 17 2.22 1.37 -15.73
N SER A 18 3.34 0.66 -15.63
CA SER A 18 3.79 0.08 -14.39
C SER A 18 4.26 1.15 -13.40
N PHE A 19 3.77 1.08 -12.17
CA PHE A 19 4.22 1.88 -11.03
C PHE A 19 5.34 1.19 -10.23
N ASN A 20 6.08 0.24 -10.84
CA ASN A 20 7.14 -0.49 -10.16
C ASN A 20 8.18 0.43 -9.49
N ARG A 21 8.52 1.57 -10.11
CA ARG A 21 9.47 2.55 -9.54
C ARG A 21 8.94 3.17 -8.25
N LEU A 22 7.65 3.55 -8.25
CA LEU A 22 6.98 4.10 -7.07
C LEU A 22 6.93 3.07 -5.94
N LEU A 23 6.48 1.84 -6.26
CA LEU A 23 6.35 0.77 -5.27
C LEU A 23 7.70 0.38 -4.66
N LYS A 24 8.77 0.28 -5.47
CA LYS A 24 10.13 0.02 -4.99
C LYS A 24 10.64 1.12 -4.06
N GLU A 25 10.37 2.37 -4.40
CA GLU A 25 10.87 3.49 -3.60
C GLU A 25 10.15 3.58 -2.25
N ILE A 26 8.83 3.38 -2.22
CA ILE A 26 8.07 3.34 -0.97
C ILE A 26 8.50 2.15 -0.11
N ASP A 27 8.71 0.98 -0.72
CA ASP A 27 9.21 -0.21 -0.02
C ASP A 27 10.60 0.03 0.60
N ARG A 28 11.49 0.69 -0.14
CA ARG A 28 12.83 1.10 0.34
C ARG A 28 12.73 2.12 1.48
N LEU A 29 11.84 3.10 1.38
CA LEU A 29 11.63 4.11 2.41
C LEU A 29 11.07 3.49 3.70
N ALA A 30 10.14 2.54 3.57
CA ALA A 30 9.62 1.75 4.68
C ALA A 30 10.73 0.93 5.35
N ALA A 31 11.55 0.23 4.56
CA ALA A 31 12.70 -0.54 5.07
C ALA A 31 13.70 0.36 5.82
N SER A 32 13.92 1.58 5.34
CA SER A 32 14.81 2.56 5.98
C SER A 32 14.24 3.23 7.24
N LYS A 33 13.00 2.88 7.65
CA LYS A 33 12.26 3.48 8.79
C LYS A 33 12.15 5.01 8.72
N LYS A 34 12.27 5.58 7.52
CA LYS A 34 12.12 7.04 7.28
C LYS A 34 10.66 7.48 7.29
N LEU A 35 9.74 6.56 7.03
CA LEU A 35 8.30 6.76 7.13
C LEU A 35 7.83 6.19 8.47
N ARG A 36 7.23 7.04 9.32
CA ARG A 36 6.58 6.60 10.55
C ARG A 36 5.14 6.20 10.22
N GLY A 37 4.70 5.06 10.73
CA GLY A 37 3.32 4.59 10.55
C GLY A 37 3.17 3.39 9.63
N LYS A 38 1.95 2.86 9.56
CA LYS A 38 1.57 1.72 8.72
C LYS A 38 1.40 2.17 7.27
N ILE A 39 2.03 1.48 6.33
CA ILE A 39 1.89 1.79 4.89
C ILE A 39 1.12 0.66 4.22
N VAL A 40 0.06 1.01 3.49
CA VAL A 40 -0.72 0.08 2.68
C VAL A 40 -0.80 0.60 1.25
N ALA A 41 -0.40 -0.20 0.27
CA ALA A 41 -0.39 0.17 -1.14
C ALA A 41 -1.34 -0.67 -2.02
N GLN A 42 -2.05 0.00 -2.91
CA GLN A 42 -2.78 -0.64 -4.00
C GLN A 42 -1.84 -0.86 -5.19
N ILE A 43 -1.82 -2.07 -5.72
CA ILE A 43 -1.00 -2.48 -6.86
C ILE A 43 -1.91 -2.72 -8.08
N GLY A 44 -1.69 -1.92 -9.13
CA GLY A 44 -2.36 -2.07 -10.42
C GLY A 44 -1.67 -3.09 -11.34
N HIS A 45 -1.39 -2.67 -12.58
CA HIS A 45 -0.64 -3.43 -13.58
C HIS A 45 0.88 -3.55 -13.30
N SER A 46 1.29 -3.38 -12.05
CA SER A 46 2.67 -3.48 -11.61
C SER A 46 3.06 -4.93 -11.30
N SER A 47 4.26 -5.34 -11.72
CA SER A 47 4.81 -6.68 -11.45
C SER A 47 5.62 -6.75 -10.16
N TYR A 48 6.02 -5.61 -9.60
CA TYR A 48 6.77 -5.58 -8.35
C TYR A 48 5.84 -5.72 -7.13
N GLU A 49 6.20 -6.64 -6.24
CA GLU A 49 5.54 -6.88 -4.96
C GLU A 49 6.43 -6.35 -3.82
N PRO A 50 5.98 -5.32 -3.07
CA PRO A 50 6.69 -4.81 -1.91
C PRO A 50 6.88 -5.86 -0.81
N LYS A 51 7.96 -5.74 -0.03
CA LYS A 51 8.35 -6.69 1.02
C LYS A 51 8.22 -6.13 2.44
N ASN A 52 8.20 -4.81 2.57
CA ASN A 52 8.29 -4.06 3.83
C ASN A 52 7.01 -3.27 4.12
N ILE A 53 6.04 -3.28 3.20
CA ILE A 53 4.73 -2.63 3.34
C ILE A 53 3.61 -3.62 3.03
N GLU A 54 2.43 -3.37 3.59
CA GLU A 54 1.23 -4.11 3.22
C GLU A 54 0.76 -3.66 1.82
N TRP A 55 0.21 -4.58 1.05
CA TRP A 55 -0.32 -4.26 -0.26
C TRP A 55 -1.46 -5.17 -0.67
N PHE A 56 -2.27 -4.68 -1.61
CA PHE A 56 -3.32 -5.45 -2.25
C PHE A 56 -3.38 -5.09 -3.75
N ARG A 57 -3.69 -6.06 -4.60
CA ARG A 57 -3.96 -5.79 -6.02
C ARG A 57 -5.37 -5.24 -6.19
N PHE A 58 -5.70 -4.70 -7.38
CA PHE A 58 -7.10 -4.47 -7.75
C PHE A 58 -7.93 -5.69 -7.37
N THR A 59 -8.86 -5.45 -6.44
CA THR A 59 -9.69 -6.48 -5.86
C THR A 59 -11.13 -5.99 -5.93
N THR A 60 -12.09 -6.92 -5.92
CA THR A 60 -13.50 -6.54 -5.90
C THR A 60 -13.80 -5.72 -4.64
N PHE A 61 -14.79 -4.81 -4.73
CA PHE A 61 -15.26 -4.01 -3.61
C PHE A 61 -15.58 -4.86 -2.37
N GLU A 62 -16.08 -6.08 -2.58
CA GLU A 62 -16.37 -7.06 -1.53
C GLU A 62 -15.13 -7.48 -0.72
N LYS A 63 -13.99 -7.68 -1.37
CA LYS A 63 -12.72 -8.00 -0.69
C LYS A 63 -12.16 -6.77 0.03
N LEU A 64 -12.34 -5.58 -0.52
CA LEU A 64 -11.96 -4.32 0.13
C LEU A 64 -12.74 -4.12 1.44
N ASN A 65 -14.05 -4.37 1.42
CA ASN A 65 -14.94 -4.19 2.57
C ASN A 65 -14.58 -5.11 3.76
N LYS A 66 -13.97 -6.27 3.51
CA LYS A 66 -13.45 -7.16 4.57
C LYS A 66 -12.27 -6.57 5.34
N PHE A 67 -11.45 -5.73 4.71
CA PHE A 67 -10.35 -5.04 5.40
C PHE A 67 -10.83 -3.87 6.26
N TYR A 68 -11.93 -3.23 5.87
CA TYR A 68 -12.49 -2.08 6.60
C TYR A 68 -13.44 -2.46 7.75
N LYS A 69 -14.13 -3.61 7.68
CA LYS A 69 -15.18 -3.98 8.65
C LYS A 69 -14.72 -4.77 9.88
N ASN A 70 -13.43 -5.09 10.01
CA ASN A 70 -12.88 -5.79 11.19
C ASN A 70 -12.08 -4.86 12.11
N THR A 71 -12.39 -3.56 12.10
CA THR A 71 -11.93 -2.57 13.09
C THR A 71 -13.14 -2.05 13.83
#